data_AF-V5GM46-F1
#
_entry.id   AF-V5GM46-F1
#
_cell.length_a   1.000
_cell.length_b   1.000
_cell.length_c   1.000
_cell.angle_alpha   90.00
_cell.angle_beta   90.00
_cell.angle_gamma   90.00
#
_symmetry.space_group_name_H-M   'P 1'
#
loop_
_entity.id
_entity.type
_entity.pdbx_description
1 polymer ?
#
loop_
_entity_poly.entity_id
_entity_poly.type
_entity_poly.pdbx_seq_one_letter_code
_entity_poly.pdbx_strand_id
1 'polypeptide(L)'
;DSQTKEPLPSVQLVNEMQALDNEEPKNPKVTVGSELGANGIIGGYHQVTHQYAVADFAVGGRCKCNGHASRCITGRDGQLACECKHNTAGRDCERCKPFHFDRPWGRATARDANE
;
A
#
# COMPACT_ATOMS: atom_id res chain seq x y z
N ASP A 1 -13.51 27.94 28.35
CA ASP A 1 -12.75 27.08 27.42
C ASP A 1 -13.58 26.68 26.22
N SER A 2 -13.38 27.35 25.09
CA SER A 2 -14.01 27.01 23.82
C SER A 2 -12.98 26.31 22.95
N GLN A 3 -12.96 24.97 22.98
CA GLN A 3 -12.15 24.18 22.05
C GLN A 3 -12.88 24.13 20.70
N THR A 4 -12.34 24.85 19.72
CA THR A 4 -12.71 24.69 18.32
C THR A 4 -12.32 23.29 17.88
N LYS A 5 -13.32 22.43 17.69
CA LYS A 5 -13.15 21.10 17.13
C LYS A 5 -13.05 21.28 15.62
N GLU A 6 -11.83 21.40 15.11
CA GLU A 6 -11.55 21.43 13.68
C GLU A 6 -12.20 20.20 13.00
N PRO A 7 -12.96 20.36 11.91
CA PRO A 7 -13.54 19.22 11.20
C PRO A 7 -12.43 18.37 10.57
N LEU A 8 -12.41 17.08 10.88
CA LEU A 8 -11.52 16.13 10.23
C LEU A 8 -11.77 16.17 8.71
N PRO A 9 -10.75 16.37 7.87
CA PRO A 9 -10.94 16.34 6.43
C PRO A 9 -11.43 14.94 6.03
N SER A 10 -12.53 14.90 5.28
CA SER A 10 -13.09 13.65 4.77
C SER A 10 -12.08 13.01 3.81
N VAL A 11 -11.56 11.86 4.20
CA VAL A 11 -10.58 11.10 3.40
C VAL A 11 -11.31 10.42 2.25
N GLN A 12 -11.15 10.93 1.03
CA GLN A 12 -11.46 10.19 -0.19
C GLN A 12 -10.23 9.34 -0.56
N LEU A 13 -10.42 8.02 -0.69
CA LEU A 13 -9.37 7.11 -1.16
C LEU A 13 -9.06 7.42 -2.63
N VAL A 14 -7.94 8.11 -2.88
CA VAL A 14 -7.33 8.17 -4.22
C VAL A 14 -6.49 6.92 -4.43
N ASN A 15 -7.13 5.87 -4.95
CA ASN A 15 -6.45 4.63 -5.29
C ASN A 15 -5.87 4.72 -6.72
N GLU A 16 -4.95 5.66 -6.94
CA GLU A 16 -4.20 5.77 -8.19
C GLU A 16 -2.72 5.91 -7.86
N MET A 17 -2.04 4.78 -7.68
CA MET A 17 -0.61 4.70 -7.99
C MET A 17 -0.50 4.84 -9.50
N GLN A 18 -0.46 6.08 -9.99
CA GLN A 18 -0.09 6.33 -11.38
C GLN A 18 1.34 5.81 -11.53
N ALA A 19 1.47 4.62 -12.15
CA ALA A 19 2.71 4.23 -12.78
C ALA A 19 3.10 5.40 -13.66
N LEU A 20 4.27 5.99 -13.42
CA LEU A 20 4.77 7.06 -14.26
C LEU A 20 4.85 6.47 -15.66
N ASP A 21 3.89 6.84 -16.50
CA ASP A 21 3.96 6.60 -17.92
C ASP A 21 5.32 7.13 -18.36
N ASN A 22 6.07 6.32 -19.10
CA ASN A 22 7.36 6.68 -19.68
C ASN A 22 7.19 7.76 -20.77
N GLU A 23 6.41 8.82 -20.52
CA GLU A 23 6.53 10.06 -21.28
C GLU A 23 7.77 10.76 -20.77
N GLU A 24 8.78 10.77 -21.64
CA GLU A 24 9.91 11.68 -21.59
C GLU A 24 9.43 13.06 -21.11
N PRO A 25 10.04 13.68 -20.08
CA PRO A 25 9.57 14.94 -19.56
C PRO A 25 9.63 15.96 -20.69
N LYS A 26 8.48 16.26 -21.29
CA LYS A 26 8.32 17.41 -22.17
C LYS A 26 8.61 18.61 -21.29
N ASN A 27 9.86 19.06 -21.34
CA ASN A 27 10.36 20.21 -20.61
C ASN A 27 9.28 21.29 -20.70
N PRO A 28 8.65 21.70 -19.57
CA PRO A 28 7.57 22.66 -19.61
C PRO A 28 8.08 23.86 -20.38
N LYS A 29 7.47 24.16 -21.53
CA LYS A 29 7.87 25.29 -22.36
C LYS A 29 7.81 26.52 -21.47
N VAL A 30 8.97 26.97 -21.01
CA VAL A 30 9.11 28.20 -20.23
C VAL A 30 8.64 29.31 -21.15
N THR A 31 7.43 29.80 -20.93
CA THR A 31 6.96 31.02 -21.57
C THR A 31 7.60 32.16 -20.81
N VAL A 32 8.72 32.66 -21.34
CA VAL A 32 9.33 33.91 -20.88
C VAL A 32 8.38 35.03 -21.31
N GLY A 33 7.50 35.45 -20.41
CA GLY A 33 6.82 36.73 -20.55
C GLY A 33 7.83 37.85 -20.28
N SER A 34 8.53 38.31 -21.31
CA SER A 34 9.32 39.54 -21.23
C SER A 34 8.38 40.72 -21.28
N GLU A 35 7.90 41.20 -20.13
CA GLU A 35 7.31 42.53 -20.05
C GLU A 35 8.45 43.57 -19.88
N LEU A 36 8.64 44.43 -20.89
CA LEU A 36 9.58 45.55 -20.81
C LEU A 36 9.03 46.63 -19.86
N GLY A 37 9.34 46.51 -18.58
CA GLY A 37 9.20 47.60 -17.61
C GLY A 37 10.38 48.58 -17.71
N ALA A 38 10.09 49.88 -17.81
CA ALA A 38 11.03 50.94 -18.16
C ALA A 38 12.15 51.25 -17.13
N ASN A 39 12.45 50.41 -16.15
CA ASN A 39 13.51 50.64 -15.14
C ASN A 39 14.16 49.35 -14.61
N GLY A 40 14.77 48.56 -15.50
CA GLY A 40 15.61 47.42 -15.12
C GLY A 40 14.91 46.07 -15.19
N ILE A 41 15.63 45.06 -15.68
CA ILE A 41 15.13 43.70 -15.88
C ILE A 41 15.00 43.02 -14.51
N ILE A 42 13.78 42.87 -14.01
CA ILE A 42 13.46 41.88 -12.96
C ILE A 42 12.90 40.66 -13.70
N GLY A 43 13.79 39.78 -14.16
CA GLY A 43 13.41 38.51 -14.77
C GLY A 43 12.81 37.58 -13.73
N GLY A 44 11.49 37.63 -13.54
CA GLY A 44 10.75 36.70 -12.68
C GLY A 44 10.61 35.34 -13.37
N TYR A 45 11.54 34.42 -13.10
CA TYR A 45 11.41 33.02 -13.51
C TYR A 45 10.32 32.33 -12.68
N HIS A 46 9.15 32.07 -13.27
CA HIS A 46 8.13 31.23 -12.63
C HIS A 46 8.42 29.75 -12.92
N GLN A 47 9.09 29.08 -11.99
CA GLN A 47 9.37 27.64 -12.05
C GLN A 47 8.09 26.86 -11.73
N VAL A 48 7.65 25.99 -12.64
CA VAL A 48 6.54 25.07 -12.36
C VAL A 48 7.05 23.96 -11.45
N THR A 49 6.73 24.04 -10.16
CA THR A 49 7.12 23.02 -9.19
C THR A 49 6.07 21.91 -9.15
N HIS A 50 6.47 20.68 -9.44
CA HIS A 50 5.62 19.51 -9.24
C HIS A 50 5.77 19.04 -7.78
N GLN A 51 4.68 19.09 -7.03
CA GLN A 51 4.65 18.75 -5.62
C GLN A 51 3.56 17.69 -5.39
N TYR A 52 3.90 16.59 -4.73
CA TYR A 52 2.97 15.54 -4.32
C TYR A 52 2.93 15.50 -2.79
N ALA A 53 1.73 15.39 -2.21
CA ALA A 53 1.53 15.27 -0.78
C ALA A 53 0.41 14.27 -0.48
N VAL A 54 0.64 13.38 0.49
CA VAL A 54 -0.32 12.37 0.94
C VAL A 54 -0.59 12.59 2.43
N ALA A 55 -1.86 12.66 2.81
CA ALA A 55 -2.26 12.90 4.20
C ALA A 55 -2.32 11.61 5.03
N ASP A 56 -2.78 10.50 4.43
CA ASP A 56 -2.88 9.19 5.07
C ASP A 56 -2.76 8.07 4.03
N PHE A 57 -2.23 6.91 4.45
CA PHE A 57 -1.99 5.76 3.57
C PHE A 57 -2.31 4.46 4.31
N ALA A 58 -3.39 3.80 3.89
CA ALA A 58 -3.86 2.54 4.46
C ALA A 58 -3.99 1.45 3.39
N VAL A 59 -3.56 0.24 3.72
CA VAL A 59 -3.71 -0.95 2.87
C VAL A 59 -4.53 -2.00 3.63
N GLY A 60 -5.76 -2.21 3.19
CA GLY A 60 -6.64 -3.25 3.74
C GLY A 60 -6.22 -4.64 3.29
N GLY A 61 -6.21 -5.60 4.21
CA GLY A 61 -5.83 -6.98 3.89
C GLY A 61 -6.05 -7.94 5.05
N ARG A 62 -5.82 -9.23 4.78
CA ARG A 62 -5.78 -10.29 5.78
C ARG A 62 -4.56 -11.17 5.55
N CYS A 63 -4.10 -11.85 6.59
CA CYS A 63 -3.08 -12.85 6.45
C CYS A 63 -3.48 -13.97 5.49
N LYS A 64 -2.55 -14.39 4.62
CA LYS A 64 -2.72 -15.52 3.73
C LYS A 64 -2.38 -16.82 4.45
N CYS A 65 -3.36 -17.40 5.14
CA CYS A 65 -3.18 -18.67 5.87
C CYS A 65 -3.79 -19.89 5.17
N ASN A 66 -4.12 -19.75 3.87
CA ASN A 66 -4.82 -20.78 3.08
C ASN A 66 -6.10 -21.35 3.76
N GLY A 67 -6.73 -20.57 4.65
CA GLY A 67 -7.90 -20.99 5.41
C GLY A 67 -7.62 -22.00 6.54
N HIS A 68 -6.36 -22.29 6.86
CA HIS A 68 -5.96 -23.18 7.96
C HIS A 68 -5.52 -22.45 9.24
N ALA A 69 -5.75 -21.15 9.36
CA ALA A 69 -5.54 -20.42 10.61
C ALA A 69 -6.57 -19.30 10.78
N SER A 70 -6.93 -19.02 12.03
CA SER A 70 -7.84 -17.92 12.40
C SER A 70 -7.12 -16.62 12.73
N ARG A 71 -5.80 -16.65 12.96
CA ARG A 71 -4.97 -15.49 13.29
C ARG A 71 -3.52 -15.68 12.91
N CYS A 72 -2.81 -14.56 12.84
CA CYS A 72 -1.36 -14.50 12.72
C CYS A 72 -0.70 -14.11 14.03
N ILE A 73 0.52 -14.59 14.22
CA ILE A 73 1.37 -14.30 15.37
C ILE A 73 2.77 -13.90 14.87
N THR A 74 3.49 -13.12 15.68
CA THR A 74 4.91 -12.84 15.42
C THR A 74 5.72 -14.05 15.82
N GLY A 75 6.43 -14.64 14.86
CA GLY A 75 7.35 -15.76 15.05
C GLY A 75 8.59 -15.37 15.84
N ARG A 76 9.41 -16.37 16.18
CA ARG A 76 10.67 -16.17 16.93
C ARG A 76 11.72 -15.37 16.14
N ASP A 77 11.61 -15.39 14.83
CA ASP A 77 12.40 -14.63 13.87
C ASP A 77 11.89 -13.18 13.69
N GLY A 78 10.85 -12.78 14.42
CA GLY A 78 10.21 -11.47 14.28
C GLY A 78 9.30 -11.35 13.06
N GLN A 79 9.13 -12.43 12.27
CA GLN A 79 8.27 -12.40 11.08
C GLN A 79 6.83 -12.75 11.43
N LEU A 80 5.88 -12.11 10.74
CA LEU A 80 4.46 -12.47 10.87
C LEU A 80 4.22 -13.83 10.20
N ALA A 81 3.66 -14.78 10.95
CA ALA A 81 3.32 -16.12 10.48
C ALA A 81 1.93 -16.54 10.96
N CYS A 82 1.29 -17.43 10.21
CA CYS A 82 0.00 -17.99 10.59
C CYS A 82 0.12 -18.94 11.78
N GLU A 83 -0.85 -18.90 12.70
CA GLU A 83 -0.98 -19.96 13.72
C GLU A 83 -1.73 -21.16 13.13
N CYS A 84 -1.01 -21.99 12.37
CA CYS A 84 -1.60 -23.08 11.60
C CYS A 84 -2.34 -24.12 12.45
N LYS A 85 -3.52 -24.53 11.95
CA LYS A 85 -4.40 -25.62 12.39
C LYS A 85 -4.53 -26.66 11.28
N HIS A 86 -5.50 -27.56 11.38
CA HIS A 86 -5.80 -28.56 10.35
C HIS A 86 -4.58 -29.38 9.90
N ASN A 87 -3.74 -29.78 10.86
CA ASN A 87 -2.46 -30.45 10.60
C ASN A 87 -1.55 -29.83 9.52
N THR A 88 -1.64 -28.53 9.31
CA THR A 88 -0.78 -27.78 8.38
C THR A 88 0.37 -27.08 9.10
N ALA A 89 1.42 -26.75 8.34
CA ALA A 89 2.61 -26.06 8.76
C ALA A 89 3.12 -25.15 7.62
N GLY A 90 4.15 -24.35 7.93
CA GLY A 90 4.64 -23.31 7.03
C GLY A 90 4.17 -21.92 7.48
N ARG A 91 4.69 -20.88 6.84
CA ARG A 91 4.37 -19.49 7.23
C ARG A 91 2.93 -19.13 6.88
N ASP A 92 2.46 -19.68 5.76
CA ASP A 92 1.16 -19.43 5.17
C ASP A 92 0.25 -20.68 5.30
N CYS A 93 0.68 -21.70 6.06
CA CYS A 93 0.04 -23.02 6.16
C CYS A 93 -0.01 -23.77 4.81
N GLU A 94 1.07 -23.70 4.05
CA GLU A 94 1.21 -24.18 2.66
C GLU A 94 1.63 -25.66 2.52
N ARG A 95 1.80 -26.38 3.63
CA ARG A 95 2.18 -27.80 3.64
C ARG A 95 1.60 -28.52 4.83
N CYS A 96 1.56 -29.85 4.76
CA CYS A 96 1.22 -30.67 5.92
C CYS A 96 2.34 -30.66 6.97
N LYS A 97 1.96 -30.90 8.23
CA LYS A 97 2.89 -31.24 9.30
C LYS A 97 3.56 -32.59 9.00
N PRO A 98 4.76 -32.85 9.55
CA PRO A 98 5.33 -34.19 9.55
C PRO A 98 4.31 -35.23 10.04
N PHE A 99 4.34 -36.43 9.44
CA PHE A 99 3.43 -37.54 9.72
C PHE A 99 1.95 -37.35 9.31
N HIS A 100 1.62 -36.32 8.53
CA HIS A 100 0.26 -36.10 8.01
C HIS A 100 0.28 -36.06 6.47
N PHE A 101 0.56 -37.20 5.85
CA PHE A 101 0.77 -37.32 4.39
C PHE A 101 -0.18 -38.30 3.71
N ASP A 102 -1.28 -38.68 4.36
CA ASP A 102 -2.24 -39.67 3.85
C ASP A 102 -2.99 -39.17 2.61
N ARG A 103 -3.07 -37.85 2.42
CA ARG A 103 -3.58 -37.20 1.22
C ARG A 103 -2.75 -35.98 0.84
N PRO A 104 -2.77 -35.55 -0.44
CA PRO A 104 -2.13 -34.31 -0.85
C PRO A 104 -2.69 -33.11 -0.09
N TRP A 105 -1.84 -32.15 0.23
CA TRP A 105 -2.24 -30.87 0.81
C TRP A 105 -3.20 -30.13 -0.13
N GLY A 106 -4.22 -29.48 0.44
CA GLY A 106 -5.12 -28.59 -0.29
C GLY A 106 -5.54 -27.42 0.57
N ARG A 107 -5.67 -26.23 -0.04
CA ARG A 107 -6.22 -25.04 0.63
C ARG A 107 -7.64 -25.30 1.11
N ALA A 108 -7.98 -24.85 2.32
CA ALA A 108 -9.35 -24.91 2.81
C ALA A 108 -10.34 -24.09 1.95
N THR A 109 -11.54 -24.62 1.79
CA THR A 109 -12.67 -23.97 1.12
C THR A 109 -13.71 -23.54 2.16
N ALA A 110 -14.78 -22.87 1.71
CA ALA A 110 -15.89 -22.54 2.60
C ALA A 110 -16.64 -23.76 3.16
N ARG A 111 -16.48 -24.95 2.55
CA ARG A 111 -17.21 -26.17 2.90
C ARG A 111 -16.35 -27.26 3.53
N ASP A 112 -15.05 -27.27 3.23
CA ASP A 112 -14.12 -28.30 3.67
C ASP A 112 -12.79 -27.65 4.10
N ALA A 113 -12.28 -28.07 5.25
CA ALA A 113 -11.00 -27.63 5.79
C ALA A 113 -9.80 -28.22 5.04
N ASN A 114 -9.97 -29.32 4.29
CA ASN A 114 -8.90 -30.02 3.58
C ASN A 114 -7.70 -30.37 4.49
N GLU A 115 -8.01 -30.90 5.69
CA GLU A 115 -7.05 -31.37 6.71
C GLU A 115 -6.32 -32.68 6.39
#